data_AF-A0A2X3GG29-F1
#
_entry.id   AF-A0A2X3GG29-F1
#
_cell.length_a   1.000
_cell.length_b   1.000
_cell.length_c   1.000
_cell.angle_alpha   90.00
_cell.angle_beta   90.00
_cell.angle_gamma   90.00
#
_symmetry.space_group_name_H-M   'P 1'
#
loop_
_entity.id
_entity.type
_entity.pdbx_description
1 polymer ?
#
loop_
_entity_poly.entity_id
_entity_poly.type
_entity_poly.pdbx_seq_one_letter_code
_entity_poly.pdbx_strand_id
1 'polypeptide(L)'
;MLDTASETLRSVRQTLARTEGRVREKLESLLRDRNAATMLSDAIITIRNDRYVIPVKQEYRSHYGGVIHDQSASGQTLFVEPQSVVDLNNERRALQAKENQEIERILAEMSAKLAEFIQEIHHNTYILGRFDFIWLKRDLGSHKKRLRRT
;
A
#
# COMPACT_ATOMS: atom_id res chain seq x y z
N MET A 1 -13.22 -3.65 -6.30
CA MET A 1 -12.92 -2.27 -5.85
C MET A 1 -12.43 -1.48 -7.06
N LEU A 2 -12.88 -0.22 -7.22
CA LEU A 2 -12.84 0.51 -8.50
C LEU A 2 -11.41 0.89 -8.96
N ASP A 3 -10.85 0.12 -9.90
CA ASP A 3 -9.67 0.50 -10.70
C ASP A 3 -10.02 1.47 -11.85
N THR A 4 -11.21 2.06 -11.84
CA THR A 4 -11.76 2.87 -12.94
C THR A 4 -11.82 4.38 -12.66
N ALA A 5 -11.19 4.87 -11.59
CA ALA A 5 -11.19 6.30 -11.25
C ALA A 5 -10.48 7.18 -12.30
N SER A 6 -9.48 6.63 -13.01
CA SER A 6 -8.76 7.27 -14.12
C SER A 6 -8.10 6.21 -15.00
N GLU A 7 -8.16 6.36 -16.32
CA GLU A 7 -7.44 5.48 -17.26
C GLU A 7 -5.92 5.51 -17.01
N THR A 8 -5.39 6.67 -16.64
CA THR A 8 -3.98 6.85 -16.29
C THR A 8 -3.61 6.05 -15.04
N LEU A 9 -4.42 6.13 -13.98
CA LEU A 9 -4.18 5.37 -12.75
C LEU A 9 -4.20 3.86 -13.02
N ARG A 10 -5.18 3.40 -13.80
CA ARG A 10 -5.29 1.99 -14.21
C ARG A 10 -4.06 1.52 -14.99
N SER A 11 -3.58 2.35 -15.93
CA SER A 11 -2.37 2.05 -16.71
C SER A 11 -1.15 1.92 -15.81
N VAL A 12 -0.93 2.89 -14.90
CA VAL A 12 0.20 2.87 -13.96
C VAL A 12 0.16 1.62 -13.07
N ARG A 13 -1.00 1.26 -12.52
CA ARG A 13 -1.17 0.04 -11.71
C ARG A 13 -0.86 -1.24 -12.49
N GLN A 14 -1.29 -1.33 -13.74
CA GLN A 14 -0.98 -2.48 -14.59
C GLN A 14 0.52 -2.59 -14.88
N THR A 15 1.18 -1.47 -15.18
CA THR A 15 2.63 -1.45 -15.37
C THR A 15 3.35 -1.84 -14.08
N LEU A 16 2.91 -1.30 -12.93
CA LEU A 16 3.47 -1.62 -11.62
C LEU A 16 3.40 -3.13 -11.33
N ALA A 17 2.22 -3.74 -11.51
CA ALA A 17 2.02 -5.17 -11.31
C ALA A 17 2.90 -6.02 -12.25
N ARG A 18 3.07 -5.61 -13.50
CA ARG A 18 3.96 -6.29 -14.46
C ARG A 18 5.42 -6.18 -14.03
N THR A 19 5.87 -5.00 -13.61
CA THR A 19 7.24 -4.78 -13.14
C THR A 19 7.52 -5.57 -11.86
N GLU A 20 6.56 -5.63 -10.93
CA GLU A 20 6.63 -6.51 -9.76
C GLU A 20 6.75 -8.00 -10.13
N GLY A 21 5.96 -8.47 -11.09
CA GLY A 21 6.06 -9.84 -11.60
C GLY A 21 7.47 -10.15 -12.13
N ARG A 22 8.04 -9.24 -12.92
CA ARG A 22 9.40 -9.37 -13.46
C ARG A 22 10.49 -9.37 -12.37
N VAL A 23 10.34 -8.55 -11.33
CA VAL A 23 11.24 -8.56 -10.17
C VAL A 23 11.18 -9.90 -9.46
N ARG A 24 9.97 -10.38 -9.14
CA ARG A 24 9.78 -11.66 -8.46
C ARG A 24 10.34 -12.82 -9.28
N GLU A 25 10.03 -12.90 -10.57
CA GLU A 25 10.54 -13.96 -11.46
C GLU A 25 12.08 -14.02 -11.48
N LYS A 26 12.74 -12.86 -11.59
CA LYS A 26 14.22 -12.79 -11.53
C LYS A 26 14.77 -13.23 -10.18
N LEU A 27 14.16 -12.79 -9.07
CA LEU A 27 14.61 -13.17 -7.74
C LEU A 27 14.37 -14.67 -7.49
N GLU A 28 13.24 -15.20 -7.91
CA GLU A 28 12.96 -16.64 -7.82
C GLU A 28 13.95 -17.48 -8.62
N SER A 29 14.39 -17.00 -9.79
CA SER A 29 15.46 -17.65 -10.54
C SER A 29 16.73 -17.76 -9.71
N LEU A 30 17.12 -16.70 -9.00
CA LEU A 30 18.30 -16.70 -8.12
C LEU A 30 18.12 -17.60 -6.89
N LEU A 31 16.89 -17.74 -6.38
CA LEU A 31 16.58 -18.65 -5.28
C LEU A 31 16.63 -20.13 -5.71
N ARG A 32 16.37 -20.43 -6.98
CA ARG A 32 16.40 -21.79 -7.56
C ARG A 32 17.78 -22.23 -8.03
N ASP A 33 18.77 -21.34 -8.05
CA ASP A 33 20.13 -21.68 -8.43
C ASP A 33 20.73 -22.73 -7.49
N ARG A 34 21.56 -23.63 -8.04
CA ARG A 34 22.13 -24.76 -7.29
C ARG A 34 22.95 -24.32 -6.06
N ASN A 35 23.53 -23.13 -6.12
CA ASN A 35 24.34 -22.58 -5.04
C ASN A 35 23.51 -21.78 -4.01
N ALA A 36 22.22 -21.54 -4.27
CA ALA A 36 21.37 -20.69 -3.45
C ALA A 36 21.26 -21.21 -2.01
N ALA A 37 21.12 -22.52 -1.81
CA ALA A 37 21.05 -23.11 -0.46
C ALA A 37 22.34 -22.92 0.36
N THR A 38 23.50 -22.83 -0.31
CA THR A 38 24.78 -22.58 0.35
C THR A 38 24.95 -21.10 0.68
N MET A 39 24.55 -20.22 -0.24
CA MET A 39 24.87 -18.79 -0.19
C MET A 39 23.81 -17.92 0.49
N LEU A 40 22.55 -18.37 0.52
CA LEU A 40 21.45 -17.66 1.14
C LEU A 40 21.26 -18.12 2.59
N SER A 41 20.83 -17.20 3.45
CA SER A 41 20.42 -17.54 4.81
C SER A 41 19.04 -18.17 4.82
N ASP A 42 18.15 -17.68 3.95
CA ASP A 42 16.81 -18.22 3.74
C ASP A 42 16.41 -18.04 2.27
N ALA A 43 15.72 -19.02 1.70
CA ALA A 43 15.34 -19.02 0.28
C ALA A 43 14.01 -18.29 0.07
N ILE A 44 13.93 -17.05 0.56
CA ILE A 44 12.73 -16.22 0.51
C ILE A 44 13.01 -14.85 -0.09
N ILE A 45 12.03 -14.34 -0.83
CA ILE A 45 12.00 -12.95 -1.27
C ILE A 45 11.39 -12.12 -0.14
N THR A 46 12.08 -11.08 0.29
CA THR A 46 11.60 -10.17 1.34
C THR A 46 11.58 -8.73 0.85
N ILE A 47 10.93 -7.87 1.62
CA ILE A 47 10.92 -6.43 1.36
C ILE A 47 11.65 -5.72 2.51
N ARG A 48 12.57 -4.82 2.17
CA ARG A 48 13.26 -3.91 3.10
C ARG A 48 13.30 -2.52 2.50
N ASN A 49 12.93 -1.50 3.26
CA ASN A 49 12.91 -0.10 2.81
C ASN A 49 12.21 0.07 1.44
N ASP A 50 11.05 -0.58 1.28
CA ASP A 50 10.32 -0.67 0.01
C ASP A 50 11.14 -1.18 -1.17
N ARG A 51 12.05 -2.13 -0.94
CA ARG A 51 12.79 -2.81 -2.01
C ARG A 51 12.75 -4.31 -1.83
N TYR A 52 12.59 -5.02 -2.94
CA TYR A 52 12.69 -6.47 -2.96
C TYR A 52 14.15 -6.88 -2.81
N VAL A 53 14.42 -7.71 -1.81
CA VAL A 53 15.74 -8.15 -1.40
C VAL A 53 15.73 -9.62 -1.04
N ILE A 54 16.90 -10.24 -1.12
CA ILE A 54 17.13 -11.63 -0.70
C ILE A 54 18.12 -11.65 0.48
N PRO A 55 17.92 -12.52 1.48
CA PRO A 55 18.84 -12.65 2.61
C PRO A 55 20.04 -13.52 2.22
N VAL A 56 21.19 -12.89 2.07
CA VAL A 56 22.47 -13.51 1.70
C VAL A 56 23.35 -13.64 2.94
N LYS A 57 24.07 -14.75 3.10
CA LYS A 57 25.08 -14.86 4.16
C LYS A 57 26.22 -13.89 3.88
N GLN A 58 26.77 -13.28 4.93
CA GLN A 58 27.74 -12.19 4.83
C GLN A 58 28.94 -12.52 3.93
N GLU A 59 29.45 -13.75 4.00
CA GLU A 59 30.58 -14.28 3.23
C GLU A 59 30.32 -14.36 1.71
N TYR A 60 29.05 -14.45 1.28
CA TYR A 60 28.66 -14.58 -0.13
C TYR A 60 28.12 -13.28 -0.75
N ARG A 61 28.25 -12.14 -0.05
CA ARG A 61 27.82 -10.81 -0.56
C ARG A 61 28.33 -10.53 -1.97
N SER A 62 29.63 -10.78 -2.23
CA SER A 62 30.27 -10.46 -3.50
C SER A 62 29.75 -11.29 -4.68
N HIS A 63 29.12 -12.44 -4.40
CA HIS A 63 28.58 -13.31 -5.45
C HIS A 63 27.31 -12.74 -6.08
N TYR A 64 26.37 -12.25 -5.25
CA TYR A 64 25.14 -11.63 -5.74
C TYR A 64 25.34 -10.16 -6.12
N GLY A 65 26.36 -9.50 -5.55
CA GLY A 65 26.66 -8.10 -5.81
C GLY A 65 25.52 -7.16 -5.42
N GLY A 66 25.49 -5.97 -6.00
CA GLY A 66 24.41 -5.01 -5.80
C GLY A 66 24.48 -4.26 -4.45
N VAL A 67 23.31 -3.87 -3.94
CA VAL A 67 23.17 -2.90 -2.84
C VAL A 67 22.64 -3.58 -1.57
N ILE A 68 23.26 -3.30 -0.42
CA ILE A 68 22.75 -3.75 0.88
C ILE A 68 21.71 -2.74 1.36
N HIS A 69 20.55 -3.24 1.77
CA HIS A 69 19.49 -2.42 2.35
C HIS A 69 19.37 -2.55 3.86
N ASP A 70 19.75 -3.71 4.40
CA ASP A 70 19.61 -4.02 5.82
C ASP A 70 20.53 -5.18 6.23
N GLN A 71 20.74 -5.36 7.52
CA GLN A 71 21.54 -6.43 8.10
C GLN A 71 20.86 -7.00 9.36
N SER A 72 20.96 -8.30 9.58
CA SER A 72 20.45 -8.92 10.81
C SER A 72 21.18 -8.41 12.06
N ALA A 73 20.53 -8.48 13.23
CA ALA A 73 21.14 -8.08 14.50
C ALA A 73 22.45 -8.82 14.82
N SER A 74 22.60 -10.07 14.35
CA SER A 74 23.83 -10.87 14.49
C SER A 74 24.92 -10.51 13.48
N GLY A 75 24.63 -9.70 12.46
CA GLY A 75 25.54 -9.35 11.37
C GLY A 75 25.66 -10.41 10.26
N GLN A 76 25.25 -11.65 10.51
CA GLN A 76 25.51 -12.79 9.63
C GLN A 76 24.67 -12.81 8.35
N THR A 77 23.50 -12.18 8.35
CA THR A 77 22.59 -12.12 7.20
C THR A 77 22.52 -10.70 6.67
N LEU A 78 22.80 -10.52 5.39
CA LEU A 78 22.68 -9.27 4.67
C LEU A 78 21.45 -9.32 3.76
N PHE A 79 20.62 -8.28 3.80
CA PHE A 79 19.50 -8.13 2.88
C PHE A 79 19.97 -7.37 1.64
N VAL A 80 20.22 -8.12 0.58
CA VAL A 80 20.85 -7.63 -0.64
C VAL A 80 19.81 -7.46 -1.73
N GLU A 81 19.88 -6.35 -2.44
CA GLU A 81 19.25 -6.12 -3.73
C GLU A 81 20.25 -6.50 -4.84
N PRO A 82 20.09 -7.66 -5.50
CA PRO A 82 21.00 -8.09 -6.54
C PRO A 82 21.01 -7.13 -7.72
N GLN A 83 22.17 -6.98 -8.37
CA GLN A 83 22.33 -6.07 -9.51
C GLN A 83 21.31 -6.33 -10.63
N SER A 84 20.89 -7.58 -10.81
CA SER A 84 19.93 -8.01 -11.84
C SER A 84 18.52 -7.43 -11.68
N VAL A 85 18.17 -6.93 -10.48
CA VAL A 85 16.85 -6.37 -10.16
C VAL A 85 16.89 -4.90 -9.72
N VAL A 86 18.09 -4.29 -9.58
CA VAL A 86 18.24 -2.87 -9.18
C VAL A 86 17.42 -1.95 -10.09
N ASP A 87 17.56 -2.10 -11.41
CA ASP A 87 16.85 -1.26 -12.37
C ASP A 87 15.33 -1.46 -12.32
N LEU A 88 14.89 -2.71 -12.17
CA LEU A 88 13.46 -3.04 -12.07
C LEU A 88 12.85 -2.49 -10.76
N ASN A 89 13.58 -2.53 -9.66
CA ASN A 89 13.15 -1.94 -8.39
C ASN A 89 13.11 -0.41 -8.47
N ASN A 90 14.07 0.22 -9.16
CA ASN A 90 14.06 1.65 -9.42
C ASN A 90 12.85 2.05 -10.29
N GLU A 91 12.58 1.30 -11.36
CA GLU A 91 11.39 1.48 -12.20
C GLU A 91 10.11 1.34 -11.39
N ARG A 92 10.01 0.27 -10.58
CA ARG A 92 8.86 0.04 -9.69
C ARG A 92 8.63 1.21 -8.74
N ARG A 93 9.69 1.73 -8.12
CA ARG A 93 9.60 2.88 -7.21
C ARG A 93 9.14 4.15 -7.94
N ALA A 94 9.62 4.37 -9.17
CA ALA A 94 9.16 5.49 -9.99
C ALA A 94 7.67 5.35 -10.36
N LEU A 95 7.21 4.13 -10.66
CA LEU A 95 5.79 3.85 -10.91
C LEU A 95 4.93 4.06 -9.67
N GLN A 96 5.39 3.65 -8.48
CA GLN A 96 4.70 3.91 -7.21
C GLN A 96 4.55 5.42 -6.94
N ALA A 97 5.61 6.20 -7.21
CA ALA A 97 5.53 7.65 -7.07
C ALA A 97 4.51 8.27 -8.04
N LYS A 98 4.48 7.81 -9.30
CA LYS A 98 3.49 8.23 -10.30
C LYS A 98 2.06 7.85 -9.89
N GLU A 99 1.88 6.67 -9.31
CA GLU A 99 0.58 6.23 -8.81
C GLU A 99 0.08 7.17 -7.71
N ASN A 100 0.92 7.46 -6.72
CA ASN A 100 0.56 8.36 -5.62
C ASN A 100 0.22 9.77 -6.13
N GLN A 101 1.00 10.30 -7.07
CA GLN A 101 0.73 11.61 -7.66
C GLN A 101 -0.63 11.65 -8.39
N GLU A 102 -0.97 10.59 -9.13
CA GLU A 102 -2.26 10.50 -9.81
C GLU A 102 -3.42 10.35 -8.82
N ILE A 103 -3.24 9.61 -7.72
CA ILE A 103 -4.22 9.52 -6.63
C ILE A 103 -4.47 10.90 -6.01
N GLU A 104 -3.41 11.64 -5.67
CA GLU A 104 -3.53 12.99 -5.12
C GLU A 104 -4.26 13.93 -6.08
N ARG A 105 -3.96 13.86 -7.38
CA ARG A 105 -4.65 14.65 -8.41
C ARG A 105 -6.14 14.34 -8.46
N ILE A 106 -6.52 13.06 -8.47
CA ILE A 106 -7.93 12.62 -8.50
C ILE A 106 -8.65 13.07 -7.23
N LEU A 107 -8.03 12.91 -6.06
CA LEU A 107 -8.61 13.33 -4.79
C LEU A 107 -8.84 14.85 -4.77
N ALA A 108 -7.87 15.65 -5.23
CA ALA A 108 -8.03 17.10 -5.33
C ALA A 108 -9.17 17.49 -6.27
N GLU A 109 -9.29 16.83 -7.43
CA GLU A 109 -10.38 17.05 -8.38
C GLU A 109 -11.75 16.70 -7.77
N MET A 110 -11.85 15.57 -7.07
CA MET A 110 -13.08 15.15 -6.39
C MET A 110 -13.45 16.10 -5.25
N SER A 111 -12.46 16.52 -4.45
CA SER A 111 -12.66 17.49 -3.37
C SER A 111 -13.14 18.84 -3.91
N ALA A 112 -12.61 19.31 -5.04
CA ALA A 112 -13.06 20.53 -5.68
C ALA A 112 -14.54 20.42 -6.12
N LYS A 113 -14.92 19.31 -6.76
CA LYS A 113 -16.32 19.06 -7.15
C LYS A 113 -17.27 18.99 -5.94
N LEU A 114 -16.83 18.39 -4.84
CA LEU A 114 -17.64 18.34 -3.61
C LEU A 114 -17.76 19.71 -2.93
N ALA A 115 -16.73 20.55 -3.02
CA ALA A 115 -16.72 21.88 -2.42
C ALA A 115 -17.83 22.78 -3.00
N GLU A 116 -18.23 22.57 -4.25
CA GLU A 116 -19.36 23.27 -4.89
C GLU A 116 -20.69 23.05 -4.17
N PHE A 117 -20.86 21.91 -3.49
CA PHE A 117 -22.10 21.54 -2.79
C PHE A 117 -22.01 21.67 -1.27
N ILE A 118 -20.97 22.33 -0.75
CA ILE A 118 -20.68 22.33 0.68
C ILE A 118 -21.83 22.95 1.49
N GLN A 119 -22.49 23.98 0.97
CA GLN A 119 -23.60 24.66 1.63
C GLN A 119 -24.84 23.76 1.73
N GLU A 120 -25.19 23.09 0.63
CA GLU A 120 -26.29 22.13 0.57
C GLU A 120 -26.03 20.93 1.47
N ILE A 121 -24.80 20.42 1.49
CA ILE A 121 -24.39 19.33 2.39
C ILE A 121 -24.58 19.77 3.84
N HIS A 122 -24.08 20.95 4.23
CA HIS A 122 -24.27 21.47 5.59
C HIS A 122 -25.74 21.66 5.96
N HIS A 123 -26.54 22.18 5.04
CA HIS A 123 -27.98 22.35 5.24
C HIS A 123 -28.68 21.00 5.47
N ASN A 124 -28.38 20.00 4.65
CA ASN A 124 -28.92 18.65 4.79
C ASN A 124 -28.48 18.01 6.11
N THR A 125 -27.21 18.16 6.49
CA THR A 125 -26.70 17.67 7.78
C THR A 125 -27.42 18.33 8.95
N TYR A 126 -27.69 19.64 8.88
CA TYR A 126 -28.48 20.34 9.90
C TYR A 126 -29.90 19.76 10.00
N ILE A 127 -30.59 19.56 8.87
CA ILE A 127 -31.94 18.98 8.86
C ILE A 127 -31.95 17.57 9.44
N LEU A 128 -31.00 16.72 9.04
CA LEU A 128 -30.88 15.36 9.59
C LEU A 128 -30.67 15.38 11.10
N GLY A 129 -29.78 16.25 11.60
CA GLY A 129 -29.59 16.43 13.05
C GLY A 129 -30.86 16.87 13.78
N ARG A 130 -31.71 17.69 13.13
CA ARG A 130 -33.02 18.07 13.68
C ARG A 130 -33.97 16.87 13.75
N PHE A 131 -34.00 16.02 12.72
CA PHE A 131 -34.81 14.81 12.73
C PHE A 131 -34.37 13.84 13.83
N ASP A 132 -33.07 13.59 13.96
CA ASP A 132 -32.51 12.72 15.00
C ASP A 132 -32.87 13.23 16.40
N PHE A 133 -32.76 14.53 16.65
CA PHE A 133 -33.14 15.13 17.91
C PHE A 133 -34.63 14.94 18.25
N ILE A 134 -35.52 15.11 17.25
CA ILE A 134 -36.97 14.91 17.43
C ILE A 134 -37.26 13.43 17.73
N TRP A 135 -36.61 12.52 17.01
CA TRP A 135 -36.72 11.08 17.24
C TRP A 135 -36.27 10.68 18.64
N LEU A 136 -35.13 11.19 19.09
CA LEU A 136 -34.60 10.91 20.43
C LEU A 136 -35.54 11.42 21.52
N LYS A 137 -36.10 12.63 21.38
CA LYS A 137 -37.10 13.16 22.32
C LYS A 137 -38.35 12.29 22.41
N ARG A 138 -38.84 11.81 21.27
CA ARG A 138 -40.01 10.91 21.21
C ARG A 138 -39.72 9.63 21.98
N ASP A 139 -38.56 9.01 21.73
CA ASP A 139 -38.19 7.75 22.36
C ASP A 139 -37.96 7.90 23.86
N LEU A 140 -37.26 8.95 24.29
CA LEU A 140 -37.07 9.24 25.71
C LEU A 140 -38.40 9.49 26.45
N GLY A 141 -39.36 10.14 25.78
CA GLY A 141 -40.70 10.36 26.29
C GLY A 141 -41.53 9.07 26.42
N SER A 142 -41.41 8.15 25.44
CA SER A 142 -42.07 6.84 25.49
C SER A 142 -41.47 5.97 26.62
N HIS A 143 -40.15 6.04 26.81
CA HIS A 143 -39.43 5.32 27.84
C HIS A 143 -39.80 5.80 29.25
N LYS A 144 -39.83 7.12 29.48
CA LYS A 144 -40.27 7.71 30.77
C LYS A 144 -41.73 7.40 31.11
N LYS A 145 -42.62 7.33 30.10
CA LYS A 145 -44.02 6.91 30.31
C LYS A 145 -44.14 5.44 30.73
N ARG A 146 -43.20 4.60 30.28
CA ARG A 146 -43.17 3.16 30.61
C ARG A 146 -42.70 2.93 32.04
N LEU A 147 -41.66 3.65 32.48
CA LEU A 147 -41.13 3.63 33.86
C LEU A 147 -42.10 4.20 34.91
N ARG A 148 -43.05 5.06 34.53
CA ARG A 148 -44.08 5.61 35.44
C ARG A 148 -45.33 4.73 35.59
N ARG A 149 -45.41 3.63 34.84
CA ARG A 149 -46.56 2.68 34.85
C ARG A 149 -46.23 1.35 35.53
N THR A 150 -45.01 1.20 36.02
CA THR A 150 -44.50 0.13 36.89
C THR A 150 -44.25 0.71 38.28
#